data_AF-A4HJM9-F1
#
_entry.id   AF-A4HJM9-F1
#
_cell.length_a   1.000
_cell.length_b   1.000
_cell.length_c   1.000
_cell.angle_alpha   90.00
_cell.angle_beta   90.00
_cell.angle_gamma   90.00
#
_symmetry.space_group_name_H-M   'P 1'
#
loop_
_entity.id
_entity.type
_entity.pdbx_description
1 polymer ?
#
loop_
_entity_poly.entity_id
_entity_poly.type
_entity_poly.pdbx_seq_one_letter_code
_entity_poly.pdbx_strand_id
1 'polypeptide(L)'
;MEEFKTQKQSSRNAGKWSHCVLSIHSQLGVAAITDCDNADGGFYQCMRVANVQIWPQYSKKHIKEKFVSMEAMLTVRVKGIPAKVGVREAPSATGPTKIYSYTMRGPEAKKRTWMLRFGKYEDFEGAMNLFQAMKVSDLHLSVTKRVEGRQQTKEVEEGTVEVDLLELAPRTIIYGNLNEGLAPIRAEWQQKQLKGSRPKSDR
;
A
#
# COMPACT_ATOMS: atom_id res chain seq x y z
N MET A 1 -1.97 12.57 -0.85
CA MET A 1 -1.83 11.20 -0.30
C MET A 1 -2.92 11.05 0.75
N GLU A 2 -3.67 9.96 0.73
CA GLU A 2 -4.76 9.72 1.69
C GLU A 2 -4.31 8.78 2.79
N GLU A 3 -4.77 8.99 4.02
CA GLU A 3 -4.23 8.34 5.22
C GLU A 3 -5.29 7.55 5.98
N PHE A 4 -4.90 6.36 6.44
CA PHE A 4 -5.76 5.44 7.17
C PHE A 4 -5.06 4.95 8.43
N LYS A 5 -5.76 5.00 9.57
CA LYS A 5 -5.27 4.41 10.83
C LYS A 5 -5.41 2.89 10.74
N THR A 6 -4.29 2.19 10.82
CA THR A 6 -4.25 0.73 10.67
C THR A 6 -3.38 0.09 11.74
N GLN A 7 -3.35 -1.24 11.76
CA GLN A 7 -2.36 -2.02 12.48
C GLN A 7 -1.54 -2.83 11.50
N LYS A 8 -0.22 -2.83 11.64
CA LYS A 8 0.69 -3.65 10.85
C LYS A 8 1.13 -4.86 11.65
N GLN A 9 1.09 -6.02 11.01
CA GLN A 9 1.64 -7.24 11.61
C GLN A 9 3.17 -7.19 11.67
N SER A 10 3.72 -7.71 12.77
CA SER A 10 5.16 -7.93 12.92
C SER A 10 5.64 -9.01 11.94
N SER A 11 6.77 -8.77 11.29
CA SER A 11 7.41 -9.78 10.44
C SER A 11 8.00 -10.95 11.23
N ARG A 12 8.14 -10.83 12.55
CA ARG A 12 8.71 -11.86 13.43
C ARG A 12 7.64 -12.70 14.13
N ASN A 13 6.43 -12.17 14.32
CA ASN A 13 5.35 -12.86 15.03
C ASN A 13 3.99 -12.47 14.44
N ALA A 14 3.32 -13.42 13.80
CA ALA A 14 2.01 -13.22 13.18
C ALA A 14 0.89 -12.81 14.17
N GLY A 15 1.08 -13.00 15.48
CA GLY A 15 0.12 -12.54 16.49
C GLY A 15 0.35 -11.11 16.98
N LYS A 16 1.49 -10.49 16.65
CA LYS A 16 1.86 -9.17 17.16
C LYS A 16 1.54 -8.09 16.13
N TRP A 17 0.71 -7.15 16.52
CA TRP A 17 0.26 -6.02 15.72
C TRP A 17 0.73 -4.71 16.35
N SER A 18 1.13 -3.74 15.53
CA SER A 18 1.51 -2.39 15.97
C SER A 18 0.69 -1.36 15.22
N HIS A 19 0.26 -0.30 15.91
CA HIS A 19 -0.46 0.79 15.27
C HIS A 19 0.44 1.52 14.27
N CYS A 20 -0.14 1.95 13.16
CA CYS A 20 0.55 2.75 12.15
C CYS A 20 -0.44 3.52 11.29
N VAL A 21 0.04 4.54 10.60
CA VAL A 21 -0.74 5.22 9.55
C VAL A 21 -0.28 4.69 8.20
N LEU A 22 -1.26 4.22 7.42
CA LEU A 22 -1.08 3.83 6.03
C LEU A 22 -1.40 5.04 5.16
N SER A 23 -0.42 5.56 4.44
CA SER A 23 -0.60 6.65 3.48
C SER A 23 -0.53 6.12 2.04
N ILE A 24 -1.56 6.36 1.24
CA ILE A 24 -1.71 5.84 -0.11
C ILE A 24 -1.68 6.98 -1.13
N HIS A 25 -0.86 6.85 -2.16
CA HIS A 25 -0.86 7.73 -3.33
C HIS A 25 -1.23 6.93 -4.58
N SER A 26 -2.51 6.94 -4.95
CA SER A 26 -3.05 6.15 -6.05
C SER A 26 -2.34 6.43 -7.38
N GLN A 27 -2.16 7.71 -7.72
CA GLN A 27 -1.53 8.11 -9.00
C GLN A 27 -0.07 7.64 -9.14
N LEU A 28 0.72 7.69 -8.07
CA LEU A 28 2.11 7.20 -8.07
C LEU A 28 2.18 5.68 -7.86
N GLY A 29 1.08 5.06 -7.42
CA GLY A 29 1.01 3.64 -7.08
C GLY A 29 1.89 3.27 -5.87
N VAL A 30 2.11 4.22 -4.97
CA VAL A 30 2.96 4.07 -3.78
C VAL A 30 2.11 4.03 -2.53
N ALA A 31 2.50 3.17 -1.60
CA ALA A 31 2.00 3.15 -0.24
C ALA A 31 3.16 3.35 0.74
N ALA A 32 2.91 4.11 1.79
CA ALA A 32 3.85 4.38 2.86
C ALA A 32 3.23 4.05 4.22
N ILE A 33 4.08 3.69 5.17
CA ILE A 33 3.71 3.46 6.55
C ILE A 33 4.56 4.37 7.41
N THR A 34 3.88 5.16 8.24
CA THR A 34 4.47 5.90 9.36
C THR A 34 4.08 5.22 10.66
N ASP A 35 5.01 5.18 11.61
CA ASP A 35 4.68 4.75 12.96
C ASP A 35 3.86 5.85 13.63
N CYS A 36 2.79 5.48 14.35
CA CYS A 36 1.96 6.44 15.07
C CYS A 36 2.75 7.18 16.16
N ASP A 37 3.82 6.54 16.66
CA ASP A 37 4.62 7.05 17.77
C ASP A 37 5.84 7.87 17.31
N ASN A 38 6.10 7.98 15.99
CA ASN A 38 7.22 8.77 15.47
C ASN A 38 6.81 10.23 15.23
N ALA A 39 7.30 11.13 16.07
CA ALA A 39 7.08 12.57 15.98
C ALA A 39 7.65 13.20 14.70
N ASP A 40 8.66 12.58 14.09
CA ASP A 40 9.33 13.10 12.89
C ASP A 40 8.47 13.00 11.62
N GLY A 41 7.31 12.31 11.67
CA GLY A 41 6.35 12.22 10.56
C GLY A 41 6.90 11.58 9.28
N GLY A 42 8.13 11.07 9.30
CA GLY A 42 8.82 10.54 8.14
C GLY A 42 8.29 9.17 7.71
N PHE A 43 8.21 8.95 6.40
CA PHE A 43 7.81 7.66 5.84
C PHE A 43 8.87 6.58 6.08
N TYR A 44 8.75 5.85 7.19
CA TYR A 44 9.73 4.83 7.59
C TYR A 44 9.76 3.62 6.64
N GLN A 45 8.59 3.19 6.12
CA GLN A 45 8.55 2.15 5.09
C GLN A 45 7.68 2.58 3.93
N CYS A 46 8.23 2.64 2.72
CA CYS A 46 7.46 2.85 1.49
C CYS A 46 7.63 1.66 0.55
N MET A 47 6.61 1.43 -0.28
CA MET A 47 6.70 0.52 -1.40
C MET A 47 5.92 1.03 -2.61
N ARG A 48 6.45 0.76 -3.79
CA ARG A 48 5.65 0.70 -5.01
C ARG A 48 4.79 -0.55 -4.93
N VAL A 49 3.48 -0.38 -4.86
CA VAL A 49 2.53 -1.49 -4.70
C VAL A 49 2.47 -2.27 -6.00
N ALA A 50 2.60 -3.59 -5.87
CA ALA A 50 2.55 -4.53 -6.99
C ALA A 50 1.32 -5.43 -6.93
N ASN A 51 0.86 -5.78 -5.73
CA ASN A 51 -0.30 -6.64 -5.54
C ASN A 51 -0.94 -6.42 -4.17
N VAL A 52 -2.26 -6.46 -4.12
CA VAL A 52 -3.05 -6.43 -2.89
C VAL A 52 -3.98 -7.64 -2.90
N GLN A 53 -4.05 -8.33 -1.77
CA GLN A 53 -4.96 -9.44 -1.55
C GLN A 53 -5.85 -9.11 -0.36
N ILE A 54 -7.16 -9.16 -0.58
CA ILE A 54 -8.17 -9.03 0.48
C ILE A 54 -8.61 -10.42 0.96
N TRP A 55 -9.40 -10.49 2.01
CA TRP A 55 -10.03 -11.75 2.38
C TRP A 55 -11.03 -12.20 1.29
N PRO A 56 -11.15 -13.50 0.94
CA PRO A 56 -10.38 -14.66 1.42
C PRO A 56 -9.15 -14.98 0.55
N GLN A 57 -8.67 -14.05 -0.27
CA GLN A 57 -7.61 -14.27 -1.27
C GLN A 57 -6.22 -14.58 -0.66
N TYR A 58 -5.94 -14.07 0.55
CA TYR A 58 -4.71 -14.42 1.26
C TYR A 58 -4.90 -15.68 2.12
N SER A 59 -3.83 -16.47 2.29
CA SER A 59 -3.90 -17.73 3.03
C SER A 59 -4.16 -17.54 4.52
N LYS A 60 -5.04 -18.37 5.09
CA LYS A 60 -5.33 -18.44 6.54
C LYS A 60 -4.10 -18.57 7.44
N LYS A 61 -3.00 -19.13 6.93
CA LYS A 61 -1.73 -19.28 7.67
C LYS A 61 -1.05 -17.96 8.05
N HIS A 62 -1.47 -16.85 7.44
CA HIS A 62 -0.87 -15.53 7.69
C HIS A 62 -1.48 -14.80 8.88
N ILE A 63 -2.55 -15.32 9.48
CA ILE A 63 -3.21 -14.73 10.64
C ILE A 63 -3.41 -15.77 11.73
N LYS A 64 -3.54 -15.35 12.99
CA LYS A 64 -3.73 -16.26 14.14
C LYS A 64 -5.18 -16.40 14.55
N GLU A 65 -5.96 -15.35 14.38
CA GLU A 65 -7.40 -15.35 14.66
C GLU A 65 -8.18 -16.27 13.71
N LYS A 66 -9.45 -16.50 14.04
CA LYS A 66 -10.36 -17.27 13.17
C LYS A 66 -10.44 -16.60 11.80
N PHE A 67 -10.22 -17.35 10.73
CA PHE A 67 -10.21 -16.80 9.37
C PHE A 67 -11.52 -16.16 8.93
N VAL A 68 -12.64 -16.51 9.58
CA VAL A 68 -13.96 -15.92 9.35
C VAL A 68 -14.28 -14.76 10.30
N SER A 69 -13.32 -14.31 11.12
CA SER A 69 -13.53 -13.17 12.02
C SER A 69 -13.56 -11.86 11.23
N MET A 70 -14.19 -10.84 11.82
CA MET A 70 -14.18 -9.50 11.22
C MET A 70 -12.75 -8.92 11.15
N GLU A 71 -11.92 -9.20 12.15
CA GLU A 71 -10.51 -8.78 12.15
C GLU A 71 -9.74 -9.38 10.96
N ALA A 72 -9.99 -10.66 10.66
CA ALA A 72 -9.44 -11.31 9.48
C ALA A 72 -9.99 -10.65 8.21
N MET A 73 -11.30 -10.53 8.08
CA MET A 73 -11.93 -9.97 6.88
C MET A 73 -11.51 -8.51 6.58
N LEU A 74 -11.22 -7.71 7.61
CA LEU A 74 -10.67 -6.34 7.49
C LEU A 74 -9.13 -6.30 7.44
N THR A 75 -8.48 -7.45 7.24
CA THR A 75 -7.03 -7.53 7.03
C THR A 75 -6.73 -7.64 5.54
N VAL A 76 -5.71 -6.92 5.08
CA VAL A 76 -5.20 -6.97 3.71
C VAL A 76 -3.74 -7.38 3.69
N ARG A 77 -3.36 -8.04 2.61
CA ARG A 77 -1.98 -8.38 2.31
C ARG A 77 -1.50 -7.53 1.14
N VAL A 78 -0.58 -6.62 1.41
CA VAL A 78 0.02 -5.73 0.41
C VAL A 78 1.42 -6.23 0.06
N LYS A 79 1.73 -6.36 -1.21
CA LYS A 79 3.06 -6.68 -1.74
C LYS A 79 3.55 -5.57 -2.63
N GLY A 80 4.84 -5.28 -2.56
CA GLY A 80 5.44 -4.24 -3.38
C GLY A 80 6.96 -4.27 -3.37
N ILE A 81 7.54 -3.40 -4.19
CA ILE A 81 8.98 -3.18 -4.25
C ILE A 81 9.31 -2.02 -3.30
N PRO A 82 10.32 -2.14 -2.42
CA PRO A 82 10.73 -1.04 -1.55
C PRO A 82 11.00 0.24 -2.34
N ALA A 83 10.46 1.35 -1.86
CA ALA A 83 10.66 2.68 -2.44
C ALA A 83 11.10 3.67 -1.35
N LYS A 84 11.59 4.83 -1.76
CA LYS A 84 11.75 6.02 -0.93
C LYS A 84 10.80 7.09 -1.48
N VAL A 85 10.02 7.73 -0.62
CA VAL A 85 9.14 8.83 -1.01
C VAL A 85 9.80 10.14 -0.67
N GLY A 86 9.90 11.02 -1.67
CA GLY A 86 10.28 12.42 -1.50
C GLY A 86 9.04 13.29 -1.39
N VAL A 87 9.09 14.29 -0.52
CA VAL A 87 8.06 15.33 -0.40
C VAL A 87 8.73 16.66 -0.58
N ARG A 88 8.20 17.48 -1.50
CA ARG A 88 8.59 18.90 -1.61
C ARG A 88 7.34 19.76 -1.60
N GLU A 89 7.46 20.95 -1.05
CA GLU A 89 6.39 21.94 -1.12
C GLU A 89 6.65 22.86 -2.32
N ALA A 90 5.59 23.13 -3.08
CA ALA A 90 5.63 24.05 -4.20
C ALA A 90 4.59 25.17 -3.97
N PRO A 91 4.93 26.43 -4.31
CA PRO A 91 3.95 27.50 -4.32
C PRO A 91 2.81 27.17 -5.29
N SER A 92 1.58 27.46 -4.89
CA SER A 92 0.37 27.37 -5.73
C SER A 92 -0.54 28.57 -5.43
N ALA A 93 -1.42 28.90 -6.36
CA ALA A 93 -2.36 30.01 -6.26
C ALA A 93 -3.26 29.95 -5.02
N THR A 94 -3.49 28.75 -4.46
CA THR A 94 -4.32 28.51 -3.28
C THR A 94 -3.51 28.24 -2.00
N GLY A 95 -2.18 28.43 -2.03
CA GLY A 95 -1.27 28.13 -0.93
C GLY A 95 -0.28 27.00 -1.27
N PRO A 96 0.69 26.73 -0.37
CA PRO A 96 1.71 25.71 -0.61
C PRO A 96 1.08 24.33 -0.81
N THR A 97 1.46 23.66 -1.90
CA THR A 97 0.98 22.32 -2.26
C THR A 97 2.11 21.30 -2.14
N LYS A 98 1.81 20.14 -1.55
CA LYS A 98 2.78 19.03 -1.45
C LYS A 98 2.88 18.26 -2.75
N ILE A 99 4.07 18.21 -3.32
CA ILE A 99 4.42 17.37 -4.47
C ILE A 99 5.14 16.13 -3.94
N TYR A 100 4.62 14.97 -4.31
CA TYR A 100 5.19 13.68 -3.97
C TYR A 100 5.99 13.13 -5.15
N SER A 101 7.16 12.56 -4.85
CA SER A 101 7.96 11.77 -5.79
C SER A 101 8.40 10.47 -5.12
N TYR A 102 8.89 9.52 -5.90
CA TYR A 102 9.49 8.33 -5.32
C TYR A 102 10.67 7.82 -6.14
N THR A 103 11.60 7.16 -5.46
CA THR A 103 12.67 6.38 -6.07
C THR A 103 12.56 4.93 -5.62
N MET A 104 12.93 3.98 -6.47
CA MET A 104 12.95 2.56 -6.11
C MET A 104 14.24 1.92 -6.60
N ARG A 105 14.71 0.90 -5.87
CA ARG A 105 15.68 -0.04 -6.47
C ARG A 105 14.91 -0.80 -7.54
N GLY A 106 15.48 -0.95 -8.73
CA GLY A 106 14.81 -1.46 -9.93
C GLY A 106 14.02 -2.78 -9.76
N PRO A 107 13.36 -3.28 -10.82
CA PRO A 107 12.35 -4.34 -10.71
C PRO A 107 12.83 -5.66 -10.08
N GLU A 108 14.14 -5.91 -10.06
CA GLU A 108 14.78 -7.08 -9.44
C GLU A 108 14.87 -7.00 -7.90
N ALA A 109 14.57 -5.85 -7.31
CA ALA A 109 14.65 -5.68 -5.87
C ALA A 109 13.67 -6.61 -5.13
N LYS A 110 14.16 -7.18 -4.01
CA LYS A 110 13.38 -8.11 -3.19
C LYS A 110 12.08 -7.46 -2.72
N LYS A 111 10.96 -8.06 -3.15
CA LYS A 111 9.61 -7.62 -2.77
C LYS A 111 9.42 -7.68 -1.25
N ARG A 112 8.73 -6.68 -0.70
CA ARG A 112 8.24 -6.64 0.67
C ARG A 112 6.77 -7.01 0.72
N THR A 113 6.34 -7.47 1.88
CA THR A 113 4.94 -7.80 2.16
C THR A 113 4.53 -7.18 3.48
N TRP A 114 3.36 -6.57 3.51
CA TRP A 114 2.70 -6.09 4.71
C TRP A 114 1.38 -6.82 4.90
N MET A 115 1.06 -7.12 6.16
CA MET A 115 -0.29 -7.48 6.58
C MET A 115 -0.82 -6.28 7.38
N LEU A 116 -1.89 -5.67 6.91
CA LEU A 116 -2.47 -4.46 7.47
C LEU A 116 -3.91 -4.74 7.87
N ARG A 117 -4.27 -4.40 9.10
CA ARG A 117 -5.60 -4.58 9.65
C ARG A 117 -6.25 -3.23 9.87
N PHE A 118 -7.47 -3.09 9.37
CA PHE A 118 -8.29 -1.90 9.54
C PHE A 118 -9.25 -2.10 10.72
N GLY A 119 -9.46 -1.04 11.50
CA GLY A 119 -10.42 -1.04 12.61
C GLY A 119 -11.85 -0.75 12.18
N LYS A 120 -12.04 -0.14 11.01
CA LYS A 120 -13.32 0.30 10.45
C LYS A 120 -13.48 -0.20 9.03
N TYR A 121 -14.72 -0.52 8.65
CA TYR A 121 -15.03 -0.99 7.30
C TYR A 121 -14.90 0.15 6.27
N GLU A 122 -15.27 1.37 6.65
CA GLU A 122 -15.23 2.55 5.79
C GLU A 122 -13.79 2.89 5.39
N ASP A 123 -12.87 2.86 6.37
CA ASP A 123 -11.43 3.07 6.13
C ASP A 123 -10.86 1.96 5.23
N PHE A 124 -11.29 0.71 5.45
CA PHE A 124 -10.90 -0.43 4.64
C PHE A 124 -11.37 -0.29 3.19
N GLU A 125 -12.65 0.03 2.98
CA GLU A 125 -13.24 0.23 1.65
C GLU A 125 -12.60 1.40 0.92
N GLY A 126 -12.42 2.54 1.59
CA GLY A 126 -11.72 3.70 1.05
C GLY A 126 -10.31 3.36 0.58
N ALA A 127 -9.53 2.65 1.41
CA ALA A 127 -8.20 2.19 1.02
C ALA A 127 -8.23 1.24 -0.18
N MET A 128 -9.21 0.32 -0.26
CA MET A 128 -9.29 -0.63 -1.38
C MET A 128 -9.61 0.07 -2.70
N ASN A 129 -10.49 1.07 -2.68
CA ASN A 129 -10.79 1.90 -3.85
C ASN A 129 -9.53 2.62 -4.33
N LEU A 130 -8.70 3.15 -3.43
CA LEU A 130 -7.43 3.78 -3.80
C LEU A 130 -6.42 2.80 -4.39
N PHE A 131 -6.31 1.58 -3.83
CA PHE A 131 -5.46 0.53 -4.39
C PHE A 131 -5.94 0.09 -5.78
N GLN A 132 -7.26 -0.01 -6.00
CA GLN A 132 -7.81 -0.33 -7.31
C GLN A 132 -7.57 0.78 -8.34
N ALA A 133 -7.65 2.05 -7.91
CA ALA A 133 -7.39 3.21 -8.75
C ALA A 133 -5.90 3.44 -9.07
N MET A 134 -4.99 2.64 -8.52
CA MET A 134 -3.57 2.78 -8.82
C MET A 134 -3.27 2.42 -10.27
N LYS A 135 -2.56 3.32 -10.95
CA LYS A 135 -2.01 3.06 -12.27
C LYS A 135 -0.68 2.33 -12.11
N VAL A 136 -0.60 1.06 -12.50
CA VAL A 136 0.67 0.31 -12.54
C VAL A 136 1.14 0.19 -13.97
N SER A 137 2.11 1.03 -14.33
CA SER A 137 2.88 0.88 -15.56
C SER A 137 4.09 0.02 -15.25
N ASP A 138 4.27 -1.11 -15.95
CA ASP A 138 5.48 -1.95 -15.84
C ASP A 138 6.68 -1.13 -16.34
N LEU A 139 7.73 -0.93 -15.55
CA LEU A 139 8.94 -0.32 -16.09
C LEU A 139 9.62 -1.36 -17.02
N HIS A 140 9.30 -1.38 -18.32
CA HIS A 140 10.06 -2.18 -19.28
C HIS A 140 11.34 -1.41 -19.60
N LEU A 141 12.40 -1.70 -18.83
CA LEU A 141 13.73 -1.17 -19.05
C LEU A 141 14.28 -1.73 -20.37
N SER A 142 14.06 -1.03 -21.49
CA SER A 142 14.99 -1.13 -22.62
C SER A 142 16.27 -0.41 -22.21
N VAL A 143 17.27 -1.18 -21.76
CA VAL A 143 18.61 -0.68 -21.48
C VAL A 143 19.25 -0.26 -22.81
N THR A 144 19.08 1.00 -23.20
CA THR A 144 19.90 1.58 -24.25
C THR A 144 21.16 2.11 -23.57
N LYS A 145 22.24 1.31 -23.59
CA LYS A 145 23.58 1.80 -23.23
C LYS A 145 23.95 2.92 -24.21
N ARG A 146 23.76 4.18 -23.84
CA ARG A 146 24.52 5.28 -24.48
C ARG A 146 25.93 5.22 -23.93
N VAL A 147 26.80 4.55 -24.67
CA VAL A 147 28.25 4.72 -24.52
C VAL A 147 28.60 6.02 -25.23
N GLU A 148 28.51 7.15 -24.55
CA GLU A 148 29.31 8.30 -24.93
C GLU A 148 30.64 8.17 -24.20
N GLY A 149 31.67 7.85 -24.96
CA GLY A 149 32.98 7.55 -24.43
C GLY A 149 33.62 8.76 -23.77
N ARG A 150 34.13 8.58 -22.55
CA ARG A 150 35.50 8.95 -22.17
C ARG A 150 35.86 8.37 -20.80
N GLN A 151 36.92 7.56 -20.84
CA GLN A 151 37.94 7.26 -19.83
C GLN A 151 37.56 7.09 -18.33
N GLN A 152 37.91 5.89 -17.86
CA GLN A 152 38.24 5.47 -16.49
C GLN A 152 38.40 6.57 -15.42
N THR A 153 37.52 6.54 -14.42
CA THR A 153 37.89 6.45 -13.00
C THR A 153 36.72 5.89 -12.19
N LYS A 154 37.03 5.05 -11.19
CA LYS A 154 36.07 4.44 -10.26
C LYS A 154 35.37 5.54 -9.45
N GLU A 155 34.06 5.71 -9.64
CA GLU A 155 33.19 6.31 -8.63
C GLU A 155 31.75 5.82 -8.85
N VAL A 156 31.05 5.61 -7.73
CA VAL A 156 29.69 5.04 -7.69
C VAL A 156 28.71 6.11 -8.15
N GLU A 157 28.42 6.17 -9.44
CA GLU A 157 27.43 7.10 -9.98
C GLU A 157 26.00 6.63 -9.69
N GLU A 158 25.30 7.40 -8.83
CA GLU A 158 23.83 7.41 -8.75
C GLU A 158 23.28 7.89 -10.10
N GLY A 159 22.98 6.94 -10.99
CA GLY A 159 22.37 7.24 -12.28
C GLY A 159 20.95 7.80 -12.13
N THR A 160 20.74 9.01 -12.63
CA THR A 160 19.40 9.59 -12.85
C THR A 160 18.88 8.99 -14.16
N VAL A 161 17.77 8.25 -14.10
CA VAL A 161 17.17 7.60 -15.28
C VAL A 161 16.09 8.52 -15.85
N GLU A 162 16.33 9.07 -17.04
CA GLU A 162 15.29 9.66 -17.87
C GLU A 162 14.52 8.52 -18.56
N VAL A 163 13.20 8.47 -18.36
CA VAL A 163 12.33 7.36 -18.80
C VAL A 163 11.49 7.84 -19.97
N ASP A 164 11.72 7.24 -21.14
CA ASP A 164 10.89 7.44 -22.34
C ASP A 164 9.65 6.54 -22.24
N LEU A 165 8.45 7.14 -22.30
CA LEU A 165 7.17 6.49 -22.04
C LEU A 165 6.63 5.81 -23.32
N LEU A 166 7.04 4.57 -23.61
CA LEU A 166 6.39 3.73 -24.62
C LEU A 166 5.54 2.64 -23.96
N GLU A 167 4.30 2.52 -24.46
CA GLU A 167 3.11 1.80 -23.97
C GLU A 167 3.33 0.60 -23.03
N LEU A 168 2.75 0.71 -21.84
CA LEU A 168 2.79 -0.31 -20.79
C LEU A 168 1.37 -0.74 -20.43
N ALA A 169 1.06 -2.03 -20.58
CA ALA A 169 -0.24 -2.57 -20.24
C ALA A 169 -0.49 -2.45 -18.71
N PRO A 170 -1.63 -1.88 -18.29
CA PRO A 170 -1.93 -1.71 -16.87
C PRO A 170 -2.10 -3.08 -16.19
N ARG A 171 -1.31 -3.36 -15.16
CA ARG A 171 -1.53 -4.54 -14.30
C ARG A 171 -2.53 -4.21 -13.19
N THR A 172 -3.47 -5.14 -12.96
CA THR A 172 -4.44 -5.04 -11.87
C THR A 172 -3.75 -5.27 -10.51
N ILE A 173 -3.86 -4.33 -9.59
CA ILE A 173 -3.28 -4.47 -8.24
C ILE A 173 -4.07 -5.46 -7.37
N ILE A 174 -5.40 -5.35 -7.41
CA ILE A 174 -6.32 -6.26 -6.71
C ILE A 174 -6.83 -7.26 -7.73
N TYR A 175 -6.74 -8.55 -7.41
CA TYR A 175 -7.23 -9.59 -8.32
C TYR A 175 -8.77 -9.67 -8.28
N GLY A 176 -9.38 -9.75 -9.45
CA GLY A 176 -10.83 -9.89 -9.63
C GLY A 176 -11.61 -8.57 -9.49
N ASN A 177 -12.94 -8.69 -9.43
CA ASN A 177 -13.83 -7.56 -9.22
C ASN A 177 -13.81 -7.16 -7.73
N LEU A 178 -13.34 -5.95 -7.43
CA LEU A 178 -13.27 -5.48 -6.05
C LEU A 178 -14.65 -5.47 -5.37
N ASN A 179 -15.70 -5.03 -6.08
CA ASN A 179 -17.04 -4.94 -5.50
C ASN A 179 -17.58 -6.31 -5.09
N GLU A 180 -17.34 -7.34 -5.91
CA GLU A 180 -17.70 -8.73 -5.58
C GLU A 180 -16.89 -9.25 -4.39
N GLY A 181 -15.60 -8.89 -4.32
CA GLY A 181 -14.73 -9.24 -3.18
C GLY A 181 -15.12 -8.56 -1.87
N LEU A 182 -15.61 -7.32 -1.92
CA LEU A 182 -16.05 -6.55 -0.74
C LEU A 182 -17.44 -6.95 -0.26
N ALA A 183 -18.33 -7.42 -1.13
CA ALA A 183 -19.71 -7.77 -0.80
C ALA A 183 -19.86 -8.68 0.44
N PRO A 184 -19.16 -9.83 0.56
CA PRO A 184 -19.30 -10.69 1.74
C PRO A 184 -18.75 -10.03 3.02
N ILE A 185 -17.71 -9.20 2.90
CA ILE A 185 -17.11 -8.47 4.02
C ILE A 185 -18.09 -7.41 4.54
N ARG A 186 -18.72 -6.67 3.62
CA ARG A 186 -19.74 -5.66 3.92
C ARG A 186 -20.95 -6.28 4.62
N ALA A 187 -21.44 -7.41 4.10
CA ALA A 187 -22.59 -8.11 4.68
C ALA A 187 -22.34 -8.57 6.12
N GLU A 188 -21.18 -9.16 6.39
CA GLU A 188 -20.79 -9.58 7.75
C GLU A 188 -20.67 -8.37 8.69
N TRP A 189 -20.05 -7.28 8.23
CA TRP A 189 -19.92 -6.05 9.01
C TRP A 189 -21.30 -5.47 9.39
N GLN A 190 -22.22 -5.34 8.42
CA GLN A 190 -23.58 -4.87 8.66
C GLN A 190 -24.33 -5.77 9.65
N GLN A 191 -24.20 -7.09 9.53
CA GLN A 191 -24.83 -8.02 10.45
C GLN A 191 -24.32 -7.86 11.90
N LYS A 192 -23.02 -7.59 12.07
CA LYS A 192 -22.44 -7.32 13.40
C LYS A 192 -22.93 -6.03 14.02
N GLN A 193 -23.08 -4.97 13.23
CA GLN A 193 -23.65 -3.71 13.74
C GLN A 193 -25.07 -3.94 14.27
N LEU A 194 -25.91 -4.66 13.50
CA LEU A 194 -27.29 -4.97 13.91
C LEU A 194 -27.36 -5.83 15.20
N LYS A 195 -26.43 -6.76 15.39
CA LYS A 195 -26.36 -7.59 16.61
C LYS A 195 -25.86 -6.79 17.83
N GLY A 196 -24.95 -5.84 17.63
CA GLY A 196 -24.45 -4.94 18.67
C GLY A 196 -25.47 -3.89 19.13
N SER A 197 -26.46 -3.58 18.29
CA SER A 197 -27.52 -2.61 18.60
C SER A 197 -28.74 -3.19 19.34
N ARG A 198 -28.75 -4.48 19.68
CA ARG A 198 -29.83 -5.03 20.52
C ARG A 198 -29.69 -4.50 21.95
N PRO A 199 -30.67 -3.74 22.49
CA PRO A 199 -30.62 -3.33 23.89
C PRO A 199 -30.57 -4.60 24.76
N LYS A 200 -29.73 -4.58 25.79
CA LYS A 200 -29.81 -5.58 26.86
C LYS A 200 -31.23 -5.47 27.41
N SER A 201 -32.05 -6.49 27.17
CA SER A 201 -33.32 -6.60 27.87
C SER A 201 -32.96 -6.88 29.33
N ASP A 202 -33.15 -5.90 30.20
CA ASP A 202 -33.07 -6.09 31.64
C ASP A 202 -34.07 -7.19 32.03
N ARG A 203 -33.54 -8.26 32.60
CA ARG A 203 -34.28 -9.31 33.31
C ARG A 203 -33.67 -9.45 34.69
#